data_AF-A0A929IFN6-F1
#
_entry.id   AF-A0A929IFN6-F1
#
_cell.length_a   1.000
_cell.length_b   1.000
_cell.length_c   1.000
_cell.angle_alpha   90.00
_cell.angle_beta   90.00
_cell.angle_gamma   90.00
#
_symmetry.space_group_name_H-M   'P 1'
#
loop_
_entity.id
_entity.type
_entity.pdbx_description
1 polymer ?
#
loop_
_entity_poly.entity_id
_entity_poly.type
_entity_poly.pdbx_seq_one_letter_code
_entity_poly.pdbx_strand_id
1 'polypeptide(L)'
;MKYLNKINSPRDLKKLDESELPLLAQELRDVIVKTVSKTGGHLAPSLGVVELTIALHYVFDAPTDKIVWDVGHQAYAHKLLTGRRDSFHTIRQHGGLSGFPRISESPYDSFSTGHSSTSISAGLGMLCAKRIKKDRSKIISVIGDGSMTAGLAYEGLNQTGHIHKDMIVILNDNEMSISKNVGALSSFLSRKLSARHFMNLKREFGDFLKSLPRVGDDMYQLAKRTEDSFKSFLTPGILFEAFNFDYLGPIKGHRFDHLIPTLRNMQVMEEPVLLHVLTKKGKGYPPAEQNPTYFHGVGGFEITTGNCITSKKRIPTYTRVFGDTMVECAEKDEKIVAVTAAMPEGTG
;
A
#
# COMPACT_ATOMS: atom_id res chain seq x y z
N MET A 1 12.10 15.38 -20.43
CA MET A 1 10.75 14.89 -20.11
C MET A 1 9.85 15.20 -21.28
N LYS A 2 9.35 14.16 -21.94
CA LYS A 2 8.48 14.15 -23.10
C LYS A 2 6.99 14.25 -22.71
N TYR A 3 6.59 13.65 -21.58
CA TYR A 3 5.19 13.48 -21.20
C TYR A 3 4.82 14.18 -19.90
N LEU A 4 5.63 14.01 -18.83
CA LEU A 4 5.28 14.52 -17.50
C LEU A 4 5.10 16.05 -17.48
N ASN A 5 5.77 16.77 -18.39
CA ASN A 5 5.63 18.22 -18.53
C ASN A 5 4.32 18.70 -19.15
N LYS A 6 3.52 17.79 -19.71
CA LYS A 6 2.21 18.08 -20.30
C LYS A 6 1.06 17.69 -19.37
N ILE A 7 1.35 17.11 -18.20
CA ILE A 7 0.34 16.61 -17.26
C ILE A 7 0.25 17.56 -16.07
N ASN A 8 -0.82 18.35 -16.02
CA ASN A 8 -1.14 19.20 -14.87
C ASN A 8 -2.33 18.64 -14.07
N SER A 9 -3.04 17.65 -14.61
CA SER A 9 -4.15 16.99 -13.96
C SER A 9 -4.32 15.55 -14.48
N PRO A 10 -5.07 14.69 -13.78
CA PRO A 10 -5.42 13.36 -14.29
C PRO A 10 -6.09 13.39 -15.67
N ARG A 11 -6.80 14.47 -16.03
CA ARG A 11 -7.42 14.63 -17.36
C ARG A 11 -6.39 14.72 -18.48
N ASP A 12 -5.23 15.31 -18.23
CA ASP A 12 -4.15 15.38 -19.22
C ASP A 12 -3.47 14.03 -19.39
N LEU A 13 -3.34 13.27 -18.30
CA LEU A 13 -2.82 11.90 -18.33
C LEU A 13 -3.68 10.99 -19.25
N LYS A 14 -5.01 11.12 -19.21
CA LYS A 14 -5.93 10.33 -20.06
C LYS A 14 -5.82 10.60 -21.56
N LYS A 15 -5.08 11.65 -21.98
CA LYS A 15 -4.83 11.97 -23.40
C LYS A 15 -3.65 11.18 -23.98
N LEU A 16 -2.87 10.51 -23.14
CA LEU A 16 -1.76 9.68 -23.58
C LEU A 16 -2.25 8.31 -24.03
N ASP A 17 -1.57 7.75 -25.02
CA ASP A 17 -1.79 6.35 -25.41
C ASP A 17 -1.19 5.41 -24.34
N GLU A 18 -1.78 4.23 -24.17
CA GLU A 18 -1.30 3.25 -23.19
C GLU A 18 0.16 2.84 -23.43
N SER A 19 0.63 2.89 -24.69
CA SER A 19 2.03 2.63 -25.07
C SER A 19 3.03 3.68 -24.58
N GLU A 20 2.55 4.86 -24.19
CA GLU A 20 3.36 5.99 -23.71
C GLU A 20 3.57 5.96 -22.19
N LEU A 21 2.68 5.27 -21.47
CA LEU A 21 2.68 5.17 -20.00
C LEU A 21 3.98 4.59 -19.41
N PRO A 22 4.65 3.59 -20.03
CA PRO A 22 5.95 3.13 -19.55
C PRO A 22 7.02 4.23 -19.50
N LEU A 23 7.06 5.12 -20.49
CA LEU A 23 8.02 6.23 -20.50
C LEU A 23 7.63 7.29 -19.45
N LEU A 24 6.34 7.58 -19.29
CA LEU A 24 5.86 8.44 -18.21
C LEU A 24 6.27 7.90 -16.82
N ALA A 25 6.15 6.59 -16.61
CA ALA A 25 6.56 5.95 -15.36
C ALA A 25 8.06 6.17 -15.08
N GLN A 26 8.91 6.09 -16.10
CA GLN A 26 10.33 6.41 -15.95
C GLN A 26 10.56 7.89 -15.60
N GLU A 27 9.86 8.81 -16.27
CA GLU A 27 10.00 10.25 -15.99
C GLU A 27 9.58 10.62 -14.56
N LEU A 28 8.51 10.00 -14.05
CA LEU A 28 8.09 10.15 -12.65
C LEU A 28 9.18 9.66 -11.69
N ARG A 29 9.78 8.50 -11.95
CA ARG A 29 10.88 7.96 -11.12
C ARG A 29 12.06 8.91 -11.10
N ASP A 30 12.46 9.44 -12.25
CA ASP A 30 13.59 10.36 -12.36
C ASP A 30 13.35 11.63 -11.53
N VAL A 31 12.15 12.21 -11.59
CA VAL A 31 11.77 13.37 -10.75
C VAL A 31 11.81 13.03 -9.28
N ILE A 32 11.22 11.89 -8.89
CA ILE A 32 11.15 11.45 -7.51
C ILE A 32 12.57 11.25 -6.96
N VAL A 33 13.41 10.46 -7.63
CA VAL A 33 14.80 10.19 -7.21
C VAL A 33 15.60 11.49 -7.11
N LYS A 34 15.52 12.35 -8.14
CA LYS A 34 16.26 13.63 -8.17
C LYS A 34 15.84 14.60 -7.08
N THR A 35 14.56 14.58 -6.68
CA THR A 35 14.05 15.47 -5.63
C THR A 35 14.42 14.93 -4.26
N VAL A 36 14.12 13.66 -4.00
CA VAL A 36 14.34 13.00 -2.71
C VAL A 36 15.83 12.86 -2.40
N SER A 37 16.70 12.78 -3.41
CA SER A 37 18.15 12.82 -3.21
C SER A 37 18.65 14.11 -2.55
N LYS A 38 17.86 15.20 -2.64
CA LYS A 38 18.16 16.49 -2.02
C LYS A 38 17.38 16.71 -0.73
N THR A 39 16.08 16.42 -0.74
CA THR A 39 15.17 16.73 0.37
C THR A 39 15.08 15.64 1.43
N GLY A 40 15.52 14.41 1.11
CA GLY A 40 15.14 13.21 1.83
C GLY A 40 13.64 12.89 1.70
N GLY A 41 13.21 11.79 2.32
CA GLY A 41 11.82 11.34 2.34
C GLY A 41 11.63 9.87 1.96
N HIS A 42 10.39 9.50 1.64
CA HIS A 42 10.00 8.11 1.39
C HIS A 42 10.21 7.71 -0.07
N LEU A 43 11.41 7.21 -0.39
CA LEU A 43 11.78 6.90 -1.77
C LEU A 43 11.21 5.56 -2.23
N ALA A 44 11.63 4.47 -1.59
CA ALA A 44 11.34 3.12 -2.05
C ALA A 44 9.83 2.79 -2.11
N PRO A 45 8.99 3.18 -1.14
CA PRO A 45 7.54 3.01 -1.21
C PRO A 45 6.93 3.73 -2.42
N SER A 46 7.34 4.98 -2.66
CA SER A 46 6.84 5.80 -3.77
C SER A 46 7.21 5.24 -5.14
N LEU A 47 8.44 4.72 -5.29
CA LEU A 47 8.88 4.12 -6.55
C LEU A 47 8.15 2.79 -6.87
N GLY A 48 7.76 2.05 -5.84
CA GLY A 48 7.10 0.76 -5.98
C GLY A 48 5.68 0.83 -6.55
N VAL A 49 5.01 1.98 -6.44
CA VAL A 49 3.60 2.12 -6.87
C VAL A 49 3.42 3.05 -8.07
N VAL A 50 4.49 3.38 -8.80
CA VAL A 50 4.41 4.35 -9.91
C VAL A 50 3.41 3.92 -10.99
N GLU A 51 3.51 2.69 -11.50
CA GLU A 51 2.59 2.18 -12.51
C GLU A 51 1.16 2.08 -11.98
N LEU A 52 0.98 1.57 -10.75
CA LEU A 52 -0.34 1.50 -10.10
C LEU A 52 -0.96 2.89 -9.97
N THR A 53 -0.18 3.90 -9.59
CA THR A 53 -0.64 5.29 -9.45
C THR A 53 -1.05 5.90 -10.79
N ILE A 54 -0.24 5.66 -11.83
CA ILE A 54 -0.61 6.07 -13.20
C ILE A 54 -1.91 5.40 -13.61
N ALA A 55 -2.02 4.08 -13.46
CA ALA A 55 -3.19 3.32 -13.89
C ALA A 55 -4.46 3.77 -13.15
N LEU A 56 -4.36 4.07 -11.85
CA LEU A 56 -5.47 4.62 -11.08
C LEU A 56 -5.97 5.96 -11.61
N HIS A 57 -5.08 6.90 -11.87
CA HIS A 57 -5.46 8.22 -12.43
C HIS A 57 -5.83 8.16 -13.91
N TYR A 58 -5.37 7.16 -14.63
CA TYR A 58 -5.73 6.92 -16.02
C TYR A 58 -7.16 6.36 -16.14
N VAL A 59 -7.54 5.46 -15.23
CA VAL A 59 -8.85 4.78 -15.25
C VAL A 59 -9.91 5.62 -14.53
N PHE A 60 -9.68 5.99 -13.26
CA PHE A 60 -10.66 6.70 -12.42
C PHE A 60 -10.65 8.22 -12.62
N ASP A 61 -11.75 8.88 -12.28
CA ASP A 61 -11.95 10.32 -12.45
C ASP A 61 -11.74 11.09 -11.15
N ALA A 62 -10.49 11.17 -10.69
CA ALA A 62 -10.15 12.04 -9.56
C ALA A 62 -10.29 13.54 -9.95
N PRO A 63 -10.80 14.43 -9.07
CA PRO A 63 -11.14 14.18 -7.66
C PRO A 63 -12.61 13.78 -7.42
N THR A 64 -13.40 13.49 -8.46
CA THR A 64 -14.79 13.03 -8.31
C THR A 64 -14.81 11.66 -7.64
N ASP A 65 -14.11 10.71 -8.25
CA ASP A 65 -13.67 9.49 -7.59
C ASP A 65 -12.64 9.82 -6.52
N LYS A 66 -12.70 9.15 -5.38
CA LYS A 66 -11.78 9.39 -4.27
C LYS A 66 -10.77 8.27 -4.20
N ILE A 67 -9.50 8.63 -4.21
CA ILE A 67 -8.39 7.73 -3.94
C ILE A 67 -7.85 8.08 -2.55
N VAL A 68 -7.87 7.11 -1.64
CA VAL A 68 -7.35 7.21 -0.27
C VAL A 68 -6.08 6.38 -0.18
N TRP A 69 -4.96 7.02 0.11
CA TRP A 69 -3.66 6.36 0.23
C TRP A 69 -3.35 6.08 1.70
N ASP A 70 -3.34 4.81 2.09
CA ASP A 70 -2.98 4.40 3.45
C ASP A 70 -1.53 4.78 3.79
N VAL A 71 -1.29 5.32 4.99
CA VAL A 71 -0.07 6.03 5.42
C VAL A 71 0.24 7.27 4.57
N GLY A 72 0.19 7.16 3.23
CA GLY A 72 0.40 8.25 2.28
C GLY A 72 1.83 8.38 1.76
N HIS A 73 2.79 7.68 2.38
CA HIS A 73 4.22 7.75 2.06
C HIS A 73 4.59 7.26 0.64
N GLN A 74 3.70 6.54 -0.03
CA GLN A 74 3.84 6.03 -1.39
C GLN A 74 3.22 6.95 -2.46
N ALA A 75 2.63 8.08 -2.06
CA ALA A 75 1.80 8.92 -2.93
C ALA A 75 2.57 10.01 -3.71
N TYR A 76 3.89 9.91 -3.88
CA TYR A 76 4.64 10.96 -4.60
C TYR A 76 4.27 11.06 -6.08
N ALA A 77 4.11 9.93 -6.77
CA ALA A 77 3.60 9.92 -8.14
C ALA A 77 2.18 10.52 -8.21
N HIS A 78 1.35 10.29 -7.19
CA HIS A 78 0.01 10.87 -7.10
C HIS A 78 0.09 12.40 -7.03
N LYS A 79 0.98 12.96 -6.19
CA LYS A 79 1.19 14.42 -6.12
C LYS A 79 1.66 14.99 -7.46
N LEU A 80 2.63 14.34 -8.11
CA LEU A 80 3.15 14.77 -9.42
C LEU A 80 2.08 14.81 -10.52
N LEU A 81 1.19 13.82 -10.56
CA LEU A 81 0.12 13.72 -11.57
C LEU A 81 -1.10 14.61 -11.29
N THR A 82 -1.14 15.31 -10.16
CA THR A 82 -2.31 16.08 -9.68
C THR A 82 -1.97 17.55 -9.45
N GLY A 83 -1.19 18.13 -10.36
CA GLY A 83 -0.94 19.57 -10.44
C GLY A 83 0.13 20.11 -9.50
N ARG A 84 0.85 19.25 -8.77
CA ARG A 84 1.87 19.67 -7.80
C ARG A 84 3.31 19.48 -8.29
N ARG A 85 3.51 19.17 -9.57
CA ARG A 85 4.83 18.94 -10.19
C ARG A 85 5.80 20.09 -9.95
N ASP A 86 5.38 21.33 -10.21
CA ASP A 86 6.28 22.49 -10.17
C ASP A 86 6.72 22.82 -8.74
N SER A 87 5.86 22.55 -7.75
CA SER A 87 6.17 22.70 -6.32
C SER A 87 6.82 21.46 -5.69
N PHE A 88 6.96 20.36 -6.43
CA PHE A 88 7.40 19.07 -5.88
C PHE A 88 8.80 19.12 -5.26
N HIS A 89 9.66 20.01 -5.75
CA HIS A 89 11.00 20.25 -5.21
C HIS A 89 11.00 20.74 -3.75
N THR A 90 9.86 21.21 -3.22
CA THR A 90 9.70 21.68 -1.84
C THR A 90 9.19 20.61 -0.87
N ILE A 91 9.04 19.36 -1.33
CA ILE A 91 8.44 18.30 -0.51
C ILE A 91 9.22 18.07 0.79
N ARG A 92 8.47 17.96 1.90
CA ARG A 92 8.98 17.84 3.28
C ARG A 92 9.86 19.00 3.75
N GLN A 93 9.87 20.12 3.03
CA GLN A 93 10.55 21.34 3.48
C GLN A 93 9.56 22.23 4.22
N HIS A 94 10.06 23.04 5.16
CA HIS A 94 9.24 24.00 5.89
C HIS A 94 8.55 24.97 4.91
N GLY A 95 7.22 25.11 5.03
CA GLY A 95 6.40 25.91 4.11
C GLY A 95 6.17 25.29 2.72
N GLY A 96 6.70 24.09 2.46
CA GLY A 96 6.54 23.36 1.21
C GLY A 96 5.45 22.28 1.25
N LEU A 97 5.47 21.39 0.26
CA LEU A 97 4.52 20.27 0.18
C LEU A 97 4.70 19.27 1.33
N SER A 98 3.59 18.71 1.82
CA SER A 98 3.60 17.61 2.77
C SER A 98 4.22 16.35 2.15
N GLY A 99 4.92 15.56 2.97
CA GLY A 99 5.38 14.23 2.58
C GLY A 99 4.26 13.18 2.47
N PHE A 100 3.04 13.55 2.82
CA PHE A 100 1.84 12.69 2.80
C PHE A 100 0.68 13.45 2.14
N PRO A 101 -0.37 12.77 1.65
CA PRO A 101 -1.61 13.41 1.25
C PRO A 101 -2.20 14.25 2.38
N ARG A 102 -2.64 15.46 2.04
CA ARG A 102 -3.23 16.42 2.97
C ARG A 102 -4.40 17.12 2.29
N ILE A 103 -5.59 17.02 2.87
CA ILE A 103 -6.84 17.56 2.29
C ILE A 103 -6.72 19.07 2.01
N SER A 104 -6.06 19.81 2.89
CA SER A 104 -5.86 21.25 2.72
C SER A 104 -4.80 21.61 1.65
N GLU A 105 -4.03 20.64 1.15
CA GLU A 105 -3.00 20.84 0.12
C GLU A 105 -3.56 20.63 -1.29
N SER A 106 -4.52 19.71 -1.48
CA SER A 106 -5.03 19.37 -2.81
C SER A 106 -6.42 18.74 -2.76
N PRO A 107 -7.32 19.07 -3.71
CA PRO A 107 -8.61 18.39 -3.84
C PRO A 107 -8.49 16.90 -4.19
N TYR A 108 -7.31 16.47 -4.67
CA TYR A 108 -7.00 15.09 -5.01
C TYR A 108 -6.57 14.26 -3.77
N ASP A 109 -6.23 14.92 -2.66
CA ASP A 109 -5.88 14.26 -1.40
C ASP A 109 -7.16 14.03 -0.58
N SER A 110 -7.84 12.91 -0.85
CA SER A 110 -9.18 12.63 -0.31
C SER A 110 -9.24 12.56 1.22
N PHE A 111 -8.16 12.08 1.86
CA PHE A 111 -8.00 11.96 3.30
C PHE A 111 -6.58 12.36 3.70
N SER A 112 -6.42 13.02 4.84
CA SER A 112 -5.07 13.34 5.35
C SER A 112 -4.53 12.12 6.07
N THR A 113 -3.41 11.57 5.60
CA THR A 113 -2.82 10.34 6.17
C THR A 113 -1.44 10.58 6.76
N GLY A 114 -1.02 9.61 7.55
CA GLY A 114 0.28 9.55 8.23
C GLY A 114 0.35 8.28 9.08
N HIS A 115 -0.71 8.01 9.85
CA HIS A 115 -0.93 6.72 10.49
C HIS A 115 -1.36 5.65 9.48
N SER A 116 -0.98 4.41 9.73
CA SER A 116 -1.35 3.25 8.92
C SER A 116 -2.75 2.75 9.21
N SER A 117 -3.27 1.96 8.27
CA SER A 117 -4.45 1.11 8.41
C SER A 117 -5.78 1.87 8.52
N THR A 118 -5.76 3.17 8.22
CA THR A 118 -6.92 4.06 8.33
C THR A 118 -7.72 4.18 7.03
N SER A 119 -7.12 3.79 5.89
CA SER A 119 -7.68 4.05 4.56
C SER A 119 -9.04 3.40 4.31
N ILE A 120 -9.21 2.12 4.68
CA ILE A 120 -10.46 1.37 4.42
C ILE A 120 -11.62 1.99 5.20
N SER A 121 -11.45 2.21 6.51
CA SER A 121 -12.51 2.81 7.34
C SER A 121 -12.82 4.25 6.92
N ALA A 122 -11.80 5.05 6.59
CA ALA A 122 -12.00 6.40 6.07
C ALA A 122 -12.74 6.39 4.71
N GLY A 123 -12.34 5.50 3.81
CA GLY A 123 -12.97 5.29 2.52
C GLY A 123 -14.43 4.86 2.65
N LEU A 124 -14.71 3.92 3.55
CA LEU A 124 -16.07 3.46 3.84
C LEU A 124 -16.97 4.62 4.31
N GLY A 125 -16.47 5.47 5.21
CA GLY A 125 -17.19 6.68 5.63
C GLY A 125 -17.52 7.61 4.47
N MET A 126 -16.56 7.85 3.57
CA MET A 126 -16.77 8.65 2.36
C MET A 126 -17.80 8.01 1.42
N LEU A 127 -17.75 6.69 1.28
CA LEU A 127 -18.66 5.92 0.45
C LEU A 127 -20.10 6.06 0.95
N CYS A 128 -20.32 5.84 2.25
CA CYS A 128 -21.61 6.03 2.89
C CYS A 128 -22.15 7.46 2.67
N ALA A 129 -21.31 8.47 2.87
CA ALA A 129 -21.69 9.87 2.64
C ALA A 129 -22.07 10.15 1.17
N LYS A 130 -21.34 9.59 0.19
CA LYS A 130 -21.68 9.71 -1.23
C LYS A 130 -23.02 9.06 -1.54
N ARG A 131 -23.27 7.85 -1.02
CA ARG A 131 -24.52 7.11 -1.26
C ARG A 131 -25.73 7.86 -0.67
N ILE A 132 -25.60 8.49 0.50
CA ILE A 132 -26.63 9.39 1.07
C ILE A 132 -26.95 10.54 0.10
N LYS A 133 -25.92 11.10 -0.55
CA LYS A 133 -26.06 12.18 -1.54
C LYS A 133 -26.46 11.70 -2.94
N LYS A 134 -26.78 10.41 -3.11
CA LYS A 134 -27.05 9.79 -4.42
C LYS A 134 -25.90 9.94 -5.43
N ASP A 135 -24.68 10.17 -4.94
CA ASP A 135 -23.45 10.19 -5.73
C ASP A 135 -22.95 8.75 -5.89
N ARG A 136 -22.71 8.32 -7.14
CA ARG A 136 -22.28 6.97 -7.52
C ARG A 136 -20.79 6.86 -7.85
N SER A 137 -20.05 7.96 -7.80
CA SER A 137 -18.60 7.92 -8.00
C SER A 137 -17.90 7.02 -6.97
N LYS A 138 -16.75 6.50 -7.38
CA LYS A 138 -16.03 5.41 -6.72
C LYS A 138 -15.16 5.90 -5.57
N ILE A 139 -14.98 5.00 -4.60
CA ILE A 139 -14.01 5.16 -3.52
C ILE A 139 -13.01 4.01 -3.63
N ILE A 140 -11.73 4.38 -3.73
CA ILE A 140 -10.61 3.47 -3.88
C ILE A 140 -9.67 3.65 -2.68
N SER A 141 -9.47 2.61 -1.89
CA SER A 141 -8.48 2.59 -0.81
C SER A 141 -7.26 1.80 -1.23
N VAL A 142 -6.10 2.45 -1.27
CA VAL A 142 -4.81 1.81 -1.57
C VAL A 142 -4.08 1.56 -0.25
N ILE A 143 -3.97 0.29 0.13
CA ILE A 143 -3.39 -0.15 1.40
C ILE A 143 -2.17 -1.05 1.16
N GLY A 144 -1.11 -0.86 1.94
CA GLY A 144 0.06 -1.74 1.90
C GLY A 144 -0.18 -3.03 2.69
N ASP A 145 0.50 -4.09 2.30
CA ASP A 145 0.59 -5.37 3.02
C ASP A 145 1.00 -5.20 4.49
N GLY A 146 1.96 -4.31 4.79
CA GLY A 146 2.31 -3.98 6.17
C GLY A 146 1.16 -3.38 6.99
N SER A 147 0.35 -2.52 6.36
CA SER A 147 -0.80 -1.87 7.00
C SER A 147 -1.97 -2.82 7.21
N MET A 148 -2.04 -3.93 6.48
CA MET A 148 -3.04 -4.98 6.69
C MET A 148 -2.82 -5.77 8.00
N THR A 149 -1.68 -5.61 8.66
CA THR A 149 -1.40 -6.31 9.93
C THR A 149 -2.16 -5.72 11.13
N ALA A 150 -2.72 -4.52 11.00
CA ALA A 150 -3.43 -3.87 12.10
C ALA A 150 -4.94 -4.13 12.06
N GLY A 151 -5.54 -4.28 13.25
CA GLY A 151 -6.96 -4.59 13.41
C GLY A 151 -7.92 -3.60 12.74
N LEU A 152 -7.56 -2.31 12.66
CA LEU A 152 -8.41 -1.29 12.03
C LEU A 152 -8.69 -1.58 10.55
N ALA A 153 -7.74 -2.18 9.82
CA ALA A 153 -7.96 -2.59 8.44
C ALA A 153 -9.06 -3.66 8.34
N TYR A 154 -9.07 -4.61 9.28
CA TYR A 154 -10.07 -5.68 9.35
C TYR A 154 -11.44 -5.23 9.81
N GLU A 155 -11.49 -4.29 10.75
CA GLU A 155 -12.74 -3.65 11.12
C GLU A 155 -13.38 -2.97 9.90
N GLY A 156 -12.58 -2.23 9.12
CA GLY A 156 -13.01 -1.61 7.88
C GLY A 156 -13.48 -2.62 6.84
N LEU A 157 -12.73 -3.71 6.61
CA LEU A 157 -13.13 -4.80 5.70
C LEU A 157 -14.44 -5.45 6.15
N ASN A 158 -14.52 -5.87 7.40
CA ASN A 158 -15.69 -6.53 7.97
C ASN A 158 -16.95 -5.67 7.81
N GLN A 159 -16.86 -4.38 8.14
CA GLN A 159 -18.00 -3.49 8.00
C GLN A 159 -18.37 -3.26 6.54
N THR A 160 -17.39 -3.05 5.65
CA THR A 160 -17.63 -2.84 4.21
C THR A 160 -18.36 -4.03 3.58
N GLY A 161 -17.89 -5.24 3.90
CA GLY A 161 -18.49 -6.49 3.46
C GLY A 161 -19.92 -6.69 3.99
N HIS A 162 -20.14 -6.39 5.27
CA HIS A 162 -21.46 -6.51 5.89
C HIS A 162 -22.52 -5.63 5.22
N ILE A 163 -22.14 -4.42 4.80
CA ILE A 163 -23.08 -3.45 4.21
C ILE A 163 -23.13 -3.50 2.67
N HIS A 164 -22.40 -4.42 2.04
CA HIS A 164 -22.38 -4.65 0.58
C HIS A 164 -22.31 -3.35 -0.24
N LYS A 165 -21.29 -2.53 0.02
CA LYS A 165 -21.05 -1.30 -0.75
C LYS A 165 -19.93 -1.53 -1.75
N ASP A 166 -20.06 -0.92 -2.93
CA ASP A 166 -19.17 -1.00 -4.08
C ASP A 166 -17.82 -0.28 -3.88
N MET A 167 -17.15 -0.59 -2.77
CA MET A 167 -15.84 -0.08 -2.41
C MET A 167 -14.75 -0.88 -3.12
N ILE A 168 -13.76 -0.17 -3.64
CA ILE A 168 -12.56 -0.80 -4.19
C ILE A 168 -11.45 -0.71 -3.15
N VAL A 169 -10.90 -1.86 -2.77
CA VAL A 169 -9.68 -1.95 -1.96
C VAL A 169 -8.55 -2.50 -2.83
N ILE A 170 -7.41 -1.83 -2.83
CA ILE A 170 -6.22 -2.27 -3.54
C ILE A 170 -5.15 -2.60 -2.50
N LEU A 171 -4.84 -3.88 -2.41
CA LEU A 171 -3.73 -4.39 -1.61
C LEU A 171 -2.45 -4.30 -2.42
N ASN A 172 -1.59 -3.35 -2.08
CA ASN A 172 -0.25 -3.21 -2.62
C ASN A 172 0.72 -4.10 -1.82
N ASP A 173 0.92 -5.34 -2.28
CA ASP A 173 1.83 -6.30 -1.66
C ASP A 173 3.23 -6.21 -2.28
N ASN A 174 4.20 -5.88 -1.43
CA ASN A 174 5.61 -5.83 -1.78
C ASN A 174 6.49 -6.66 -0.82
N GLU A 175 5.87 -7.55 -0.04
CA GLU A 175 6.45 -8.37 1.04
C GLU A 175 7.16 -7.56 2.16
N MET A 176 6.88 -6.26 2.31
CA MET A 176 7.61 -5.35 3.21
C MET A 176 6.72 -4.30 3.88
N SER A 177 7.02 -4.00 5.16
CA SER A 177 6.53 -2.86 5.93
C SER A 177 7.57 -1.74 5.85
N ILE A 178 8.25 -1.39 6.95
CA ILE A 178 9.57 -0.73 6.93
C ILE A 178 10.63 -1.79 6.65
N SER A 179 10.73 -2.77 7.56
CA SER A 179 11.44 -4.05 7.43
C SER A 179 10.55 -5.12 6.77
N LYS A 180 11.03 -6.35 6.62
CA LYS A 180 10.20 -7.47 6.12
C LYS A 180 8.95 -7.64 6.98
N ASN A 181 7.82 -7.94 6.35
CA ASN A 181 6.60 -8.22 7.11
C ASN A 181 6.77 -9.44 8.02
N VAL A 182 6.08 -9.39 9.15
CA VAL A 182 6.02 -10.47 10.14
C VAL A 182 4.56 -10.86 10.40
N GLY A 183 4.35 -12.08 10.90
CA GLY A 183 3.02 -12.57 11.31
C GLY A 183 2.36 -13.55 10.33
N ALA A 184 1.38 -14.29 10.85
CA ALA A 184 0.68 -15.35 10.13
C ALA A 184 -0.04 -14.83 8.88
N LEU A 185 -0.59 -13.61 8.94
CA LEU A 185 -1.23 -12.97 7.81
C LEU A 185 -0.25 -12.68 6.65
N SER A 186 0.92 -12.12 6.95
CA SER A 186 1.90 -11.87 5.90
C SER A 186 2.38 -13.18 5.27
N SER A 187 2.46 -14.23 6.06
CA SER A 187 2.78 -15.57 5.56
C SER A 187 1.65 -16.10 4.68
N PHE A 188 0.38 -15.91 5.08
CA PHE A 188 -0.81 -16.26 4.31
C PHE A 188 -0.91 -15.53 2.95
N LEU A 189 -0.54 -14.26 2.90
CA LEU A 189 -0.47 -13.49 1.65
C LEU A 189 0.74 -13.87 0.78
N SER A 190 1.81 -14.40 1.39
CA SER A 190 3.03 -14.79 0.68
C SER A 190 2.90 -16.14 -0.03
N ARG A 191 3.39 -16.19 -1.28
CA ARG A 191 3.48 -17.42 -2.09
C ARG A 191 4.59 -18.38 -1.63
N LYS A 192 5.38 -18.04 -0.61
CA LYS A 192 6.48 -18.88 -0.10
C LYS A 192 6.04 -19.91 0.93
N LEU A 193 4.74 -20.02 1.22
CA LEU A 193 4.22 -21.05 2.10
C LEU A 193 4.51 -22.42 1.52
N SER A 194 5.31 -23.22 2.23
CA SER A 194 5.39 -24.64 1.94
C SER A 194 4.02 -25.28 2.16
N ALA A 195 3.69 -26.33 1.39
CA ALA A 195 2.41 -27.03 1.47
C ALA A 195 2.05 -27.43 2.92
N ARG A 196 3.05 -27.68 3.77
CA ARG A 196 2.89 -27.99 5.20
C ARG A 196 2.41 -26.80 6.04
N HIS A 197 2.95 -25.60 5.82
CA HIS A 197 2.48 -24.39 6.52
C HIS A 197 1.09 -23.98 6.05
N PHE A 198 0.81 -24.15 4.76
CA PHE A 198 -0.52 -23.93 4.20
C PHE A 198 -1.56 -24.85 4.84
N MET A 199 -1.26 -26.15 4.98
CA MET A 199 -2.14 -27.13 5.65
C MET A 199 -2.39 -26.78 7.12
N ASN A 200 -1.37 -26.28 7.84
CA ASN A 200 -1.51 -25.85 9.23
C ASN A 200 -2.38 -24.59 9.36
N LEU A 201 -2.14 -23.57 8.52
CA LEU A 201 -2.97 -22.36 8.45
C LEU A 201 -4.42 -22.69 8.09
N LYS A 202 -4.64 -23.61 7.15
CA LYS A 202 -5.99 -24.10 6.80
C LYS A 202 -6.70 -24.73 8.00
N ARG A 203 -5.97 -25.47 8.85
CA ARG A 203 -6.51 -26.04 10.08
C ARG A 203 -6.86 -24.95 11.08
N GLU A 204 -5.95 -24.02 11.34
CA GLU A 204 -6.17 -22.90 12.27
C GLU A 204 -7.33 -21.99 11.83
N PHE A 205 -7.42 -21.68 10.54
CA PHE A 205 -8.52 -20.90 9.98
C PHE A 205 -9.84 -21.67 10.02
N GLY A 206 -9.80 -22.98 9.76
CA GLY A 206 -10.96 -23.85 9.95
C GLY A 206 -11.44 -23.90 11.39
N ASP A 207 -10.52 -23.90 12.37
CA ASP A 207 -10.86 -23.88 13.79
C ASP A 207 -11.38 -22.51 14.25
N PHE A 208 -10.85 -21.42 13.70
CA PHE A 208 -11.41 -20.06 13.86
C PHE A 208 -12.84 -19.96 13.31
N LEU A 209 -13.10 -20.44 12.09
CA LEU A 209 -14.44 -20.43 11.51
C LEU A 209 -15.44 -21.24 12.33
N LYS A 210 -15.02 -22.38 12.90
CA LYS A 210 -15.85 -23.19 13.81
C LYS A 210 -16.16 -22.48 15.13
N SER A 211 -15.30 -21.56 15.58
CA SER A 211 -15.50 -20.76 16.79
C SER A 211 -16.50 -19.62 16.63
N LEU A 212 -16.89 -19.27 15.39
CA LEU A 212 -17.91 -18.26 15.12
C LEU A 212 -19.31 -18.86 15.35
N PRO A 213 -20.16 -18.26 16.21
CA PRO A 213 -21.52 -18.75 16.42
C PRO A 213 -22.33 -18.67 15.11
N ARG A 214 -23.02 -19.78 14.76
CA ARG A 214 -23.93 -19.96 13.60
C ARG A 214 -23.32 -20.28 12.22
N VAL A 215 -22.02 -20.59 12.09
CA VAL A 215 -21.41 -20.93 10.76
C VAL A 215 -20.86 -22.38 10.70
N GLY A 216 -20.99 -23.15 11.79
CA GLY A 216 -20.06 -24.25 12.13
C GLY A 216 -20.02 -25.50 11.24
N ASP A 217 -21.14 -26.04 10.75
CA ASP A 217 -21.13 -27.41 10.18
C ASP A 217 -21.50 -27.51 8.69
N ASP A 218 -22.46 -26.69 8.22
CA ASP A 218 -23.02 -26.85 6.87
C ASP A 218 -22.11 -26.30 5.76
N MET A 219 -21.40 -25.19 6.00
CA MET A 219 -20.47 -24.58 5.04
C MET A 219 -19.22 -25.45 4.81
N TYR A 220 -18.73 -26.14 5.85
CA TYR A 220 -17.55 -27.00 5.76
C TYR A 220 -17.80 -28.24 4.89
N GLN A 221 -19.00 -28.82 4.99
CA GLN A 221 -19.39 -29.98 4.17
C GLN A 221 -19.72 -29.57 2.72
N LEU A 222 -20.28 -28.37 2.51
CA LEU A 222 -20.56 -27.84 1.18
C LEU A 222 -19.27 -27.56 0.39
N ALA A 223 -18.27 -26.98 1.05
CA ALA A 223 -16.92 -26.75 0.49
C ALA A 223 -16.21 -28.04 0.06
N LYS A 224 -16.51 -29.17 0.72
CA LYS A 224 -15.89 -30.48 0.42
C LYS A 224 -16.49 -31.17 -0.82
N ARG A 225 -17.68 -30.76 -1.27
CA ARG A 225 -18.45 -31.46 -2.31
C ARG A 225 -18.34 -30.86 -3.71
N THR A 226 -17.76 -29.68 -3.88
CA THR A 226 -17.63 -29.03 -5.19
C THR A 226 -16.16 -28.96 -5.64
N GLU A 227 -15.87 -29.57 -6.78
CA GLU A 227 -14.52 -29.63 -7.38
C GLU A 227 -13.99 -28.23 -7.77
N ASP A 228 -14.89 -27.27 -8.05
CA ASP A 228 -14.54 -25.87 -8.31
C ASP A 228 -14.31 -25.03 -7.04
N SER A 229 -14.94 -25.37 -5.91
CA SER A 229 -14.71 -24.71 -4.60
C SER A 229 -13.35 -25.04 -3.99
N PHE A 230 -12.74 -26.16 -4.38
CA PHE A 230 -11.38 -26.51 -3.95
C PHE A 230 -10.31 -25.55 -4.47
N LYS A 231 -10.55 -24.84 -5.58
CA LYS A 231 -9.63 -23.81 -6.11
C LYS A 231 -9.66 -22.53 -5.27
N SER A 232 -10.82 -22.10 -4.76
CA SER A 232 -10.93 -20.96 -3.83
C SER A 232 -10.20 -21.23 -2.51
N PHE A 233 -10.23 -22.47 -2.01
CA PHE A 233 -9.51 -22.89 -0.80
C PHE A 233 -7.99 -22.93 -0.93
N LEU A 234 -7.43 -22.70 -2.12
CA LEU A 234 -5.98 -22.75 -2.39
C LEU A 234 -5.36 -21.37 -2.62
N THR A 235 -6.16 -20.30 -2.59
CA THR A 235 -5.66 -18.94 -2.81
C THR A 235 -5.74 -18.11 -1.52
N PRO A 236 -4.89 -17.08 -1.37
CA PRO A 236 -5.03 -16.10 -0.29
C PRO A 236 -6.39 -15.35 -0.31
N GLY A 237 -7.19 -15.51 -1.36
CA GLY A 237 -8.49 -14.85 -1.53
C GLY A 237 -9.53 -15.24 -0.49
N ILE A 238 -9.47 -16.45 0.07
CA ILE A 238 -10.51 -16.96 0.99
C ILE A 238 -10.74 -16.06 2.22
N LEU A 239 -9.70 -15.40 2.72
CA LEU A 239 -9.84 -14.46 3.83
C LEU A 239 -10.74 -13.27 3.46
N PHE A 240 -10.55 -12.73 2.25
CA PHE A 240 -11.28 -11.57 1.78
C PHE A 240 -12.68 -11.94 1.30
N GLU A 241 -12.83 -13.10 0.68
CA GLU A 241 -14.13 -13.69 0.36
C GLU A 241 -14.97 -13.93 1.62
N ALA A 242 -14.35 -14.32 2.74
CA ALA A 242 -15.03 -14.45 4.04
C ALA A 242 -15.51 -13.09 4.61
N PHE A 243 -14.92 -11.98 4.17
CA PHE A 243 -15.42 -10.63 4.41
C PHE A 243 -16.37 -10.15 3.31
N ASN A 244 -16.92 -11.04 2.47
CA ASN A 244 -17.79 -10.71 1.34
C ASN A 244 -17.15 -9.78 0.29
N PHE A 245 -15.83 -9.80 0.11
CA PHE A 245 -15.19 -9.12 -1.00
C PHE A 245 -14.98 -10.06 -2.18
N ASP A 246 -15.25 -9.57 -3.38
CA ASP A 246 -14.74 -10.18 -4.60
C ASP A 246 -13.21 -10.03 -4.62
N TYR A 247 -12.49 -11.14 -4.61
CA TYR A 247 -11.04 -11.13 -4.63
C TYR A 247 -10.48 -11.27 -6.05
N LEU A 248 -9.67 -10.29 -6.48
CA LEU A 248 -9.00 -10.30 -7.78
C LEU A 248 -7.48 -10.31 -7.60
N GLY A 249 -6.80 -11.28 -8.21
CA GLY A 249 -5.34 -11.35 -8.27
C GLY A 249 -4.74 -12.57 -7.56
N PRO A 250 -3.44 -12.55 -7.22
CA PRO A 250 -2.52 -11.41 -7.38
C PRO A 250 -2.17 -11.09 -8.84
N ILE A 251 -2.15 -9.81 -9.21
CA ILE A 251 -1.69 -9.34 -10.53
C ILE A 251 -0.35 -8.58 -10.43
N LYS A 252 0.36 -8.45 -11.56
CA LYS A 252 1.65 -7.74 -11.63
C LYS A 252 1.42 -6.22 -11.62
N GLY A 253 1.86 -5.54 -10.56
CA GLY A 253 1.69 -4.09 -10.36
C GLY A 253 2.61 -3.17 -11.16
N HIS A 254 3.49 -3.73 -12.00
CA HIS A 254 4.37 -2.97 -12.90
C HIS A 254 4.04 -3.24 -14.37
N ARG A 255 2.81 -3.64 -14.67
CA ARG A 255 2.34 -4.04 -16.00
C ARG A 255 1.01 -3.34 -16.31
N PHE A 256 1.05 -2.32 -17.16
CA PHE A 256 -0.16 -1.57 -17.54
C PHE A 256 -1.19 -2.45 -18.24
N ASP A 257 -0.74 -3.42 -19.03
CA ASP A 257 -1.56 -4.42 -19.71
C ASP A 257 -2.29 -5.38 -18.74
N HIS A 258 -1.85 -5.45 -17.48
CA HIS A 258 -2.60 -6.12 -16.42
C HIS A 258 -3.46 -5.13 -15.64
N LEU A 259 -2.85 -4.01 -15.20
CA LEU A 259 -3.50 -3.03 -14.33
C LEU A 259 -4.71 -2.35 -14.98
N ILE A 260 -4.57 -1.82 -16.19
CA ILE A 260 -5.59 -0.99 -16.82
C ILE A 260 -6.86 -1.79 -17.12
N PRO A 261 -6.79 -2.98 -17.77
CA PRO A 261 -7.98 -3.79 -18.01
C PRO A 261 -8.67 -4.21 -16.70
N THR A 262 -7.90 -4.64 -15.69
CA THR A 262 -8.48 -5.03 -14.39
C THR A 262 -9.17 -3.87 -13.69
N LEU A 263 -8.53 -2.70 -13.63
CA LEU A 263 -9.13 -1.52 -12.99
C LEU A 263 -10.38 -1.03 -13.76
N ARG A 264 -10.39 -1.09 -15.10
CA ARG A 264 -11.57 -0.77 -15.92
C ARG A 264 -12.75 -1.70 -15.60
N ASN A 265 -12.50 -3.01 -15.47
CA ASN A 265 -13.55 -3.96 -15.08
C ASN A 265 -14.12 -3.62 -13.69
N MET A 266 -13.27 -3.19 -12.75
CA MET A 266 -13.71 -2.80 -11.41
C MET A 266 -14.54 -1.50 -11.38
N GLN A 267 -14.47 -0.64 -12.40
CA GLN A 267 -15.29 0.58 -12.46
C GLN A 267 -16.78 0.29 -12.52
N VAL A 268 -17.17 -0.85 -13.09
CA VAL A 268 -18.58 -1.23 -13.28
C VAL A 268 -19.07 -2.23 -12.23
N MET A 269 -18.22 -2.68 -11.30
CA MET A 269 -18.62 -3.58 -10.23
C MET A 269 -19.46 -2.85 -9.17
N GLU A 270 -20.48 -3.54 -8.67
CA GLU A 270 -21.42 -3.03 -7.65
C GLU A 270 -21.24 -3.69 -6.28
N GLU A 271 -20.42 -4.73 -6.19
CA GLU A 271 -20.02 -5.38 -4.94
C GLU A 271 -18.64 -4.87 -4.49
N PRO A 272 -18.33 -4.96 -3.17
CA PRO A 272 -16.99 -4.65 -2.68
C PRO A 272 -15.94 -5.59 -3.30
N VAL A 273 -14.84 -5.01 -3.78
CA VAL A 273 -13.79 -5.75 -4.49
C VAL A 273 -12.42 -5.45 -3.89
N LEU A 274 -11.64 -6.50 -3.67
CA LEU A 274 -10.24 -6.42 -3.26
C LEU A 274 -9.34 -6.87 -4.40
N LEU A 275 -8.57 -5.93 -4.94
CA LEU A 275 -7.53 -6.20 -5.92
C LEU A 275 -6.18 -6.37 -5.23
N HIS A 276 -5.59 -7.56 -5.34
CA HIS A 276 -4.25 -7.86 -4.87
C HIS A 276 -3.21 -7.57 -5.97
N VAL A 277 -2.35 -6.59 -5.73
CA VAL A 277 -1.32 -6.11 -6.66
C VAL A 277 0.07 -6.37 -6.10
N LEU A 278 0.87 -7.14 -6.83
CA LEU A 278 2.27 -7.41 -6.48
C LEU A 278 3.19 -6.32 -7.04
N THR A 279 3.89 -5.61 -6.17
CA THR A 279 4.89 -4.59 -6.55
C THR A 279 6.27 -4.91 -5.98
N LYS A 280 7.27 -4.14 -6.41
CA LYS A 280 8.64 -4.19 -5.89
C LYS A 280 8.98 -2.84 -5.27
N LYS A 281 9.23 -2.83 -3.96
CA LYS A 281 9.70 -1.63 -3.25
C LYS A 281 11.01 -1.13 -3.87
N GLY A 282 11.10 0.16 -4.16
CA GLY A 282 12.26 0.77 -4.83
C GLY A 282 12.31 0.62 -6.35
N LYS A 283 11.26 0.08 -7.00
CA LYS A 283 11.26 -0.25 -8.42
C LYS A 283 11.86 0.84 -9.31
N GLY A 284 12.80 0.46 -10.18
CA GLY A 284 13.40 1.33 -11.19
C GLY A 284 14.57 2.18 -10.68
N TYR A 285 14.95 2.06 -9.40
CA TYR A 285 16.17 2.63 -8.87
C TYR A 285 16.99 1.55 -8.16
N PRO A 286 18.04 0.99 -8.80
CA PRO A 286 18.74 -0.19 -8.30
C PRO A 286 19.22 -0.10 -6.84
N PRO A 287 19.76 1.03 -6.34
CA PRO A 287 20.12 1.15 -4.92
C PRO A 287 18.92 0.94 -3.97
N ALA A 288 17.74 1.47 -4.32
CA ALA A 288 16.52 1.27 -3.53
C ALA A 288 15.92 -0.13 -3.68
N GLU A 289 16.08 -0.80 -4.82
CA GLU A 289 15.66 -2.20 -4.97
C GLU A 289 16.52 -3.16 -4.15
N GLN A 290 17.82 -2.85 -3.98
CA GLN A 290 18.76 -3.67 -3.22
C GLN A 290 18.68 -3.42 -1.71
N ASN A 291 18.41 -2.17 -1.29
CA ASN A 291 18.25 -1.81 0.11
C ASN A 291 16.94 -1.03 0.37
N PRO A 292 15.77 -1.67 0.21
CA PRO A 292 14.47 -1.01 0.33
C PRO A 292 14.16 -0.51 1.75
N THR A 293 14.84 -1.04 2.78
CA THR A 293 14.70 -0.59 4.17
C THR A 293 15.37 0.76 4.36
N TYR A 294 16.64 0.92 3.95
CA TYR A 294 17.34 2.21 4.02
C TYR A 294 16.63 3.29 3.19
N PHE A 295 16.17 2.91 1.99
CA PHE A 295 15.43 3.82 1.12
C PHE A 295 13.94 3.95 1.47
N HIS A 296 13.46 3.31 2.55
CA HIS A 296 12.09 3.52 3.03
C HIS A 296 11.90 4.96 3.49
N GLY A 297 12.88 5.50 4.21
CA GLY A 297 12.96 6.89 4.65
C GLY A 297 14.42 7.33 4.66
N VAL A 298 14.85 8.03 3.62
CA VAL A 298 16.26 8.37 3.40
C VAL A 298 16.51 9.86 3.59
N GLY A 299 17.71 10.22 4.04
CA GLY A 299 18.22 11.60 3.98
C GLY A 299 18.69 11.97 2.57
N GLY A 300 19.45 13.05 2.42
CA GLY A 300 20.09 13.37 1.14
C GLY A 300 21.12 12.30 0.73
N PHE A 301 21.17 11.94 -0.55
CA PHE A 301 22.02 10.87 -1.09
C PHE A 301 22.52 11.17 -2.51
N GLU A 302 23.64 10.56 -2.90
CA GLU A 302 24.15 10.63 -4.27
C GLU A 302 23.35 9.67 -5.16
N ILE A 303 22.79 10.17 -6.27
CA ILE A 303 21.87 9.38 -7.11
C ILE A 303 22.56 8.15 -7.72
N THR A 304 23.80 8.26 -8.18
CA THR A 304 24.52 7.18 -8.87
C THR A 304 24.81 6.00 -7.95
N THR A 305 25.22 6.26 -6.71
CA THR A 305 25.66 5.23 -5.75
C THR A 305 24.60 4.88 -4.71
N GLY A 306 23.67 5.79 -4.42
CA GLY A 306 22.74 5.69 -3.30
C GLY A 306 23.35 6.06 -1.94
N ASN A 307 24.61 6.48 -1.90
CA ASN A 307 25.32 6.76 -0.66
C ASN A 307 24.84 8.07 -0.02
N CYS A 308 24.77 8.07 1.32
CA CYS A 308 24.37 9.26 2.06
C CYS A 308 25.36 10.42 1.86
N ILE A 309 24.84 11.63 1.67
CA ILE A 309 25.66 12.85 1.52
C ILE A 309 26.04 13.45 2.89
N THR A 310 25.36 13.08 3.98
CA THR A 310 25.63 13.71 5.29
C THR A 310 26.93 13.23 5.93
N SER A 311 27.66 14.18 6.54
CA SER A 311 28.87 13.94 7.33
C SER A 311 28.63 12.93 8.47
N LYS A 312 29.62 12.09 8.78
CA LYS A 312 29.60 11.19 9.96
C LYS A 312 29.15 11.97 11.21
N LYS A 313 27.98 11.63 11.75
CA LYS A 313 27.49 12.24 13.00
C LYS A 313 28.47 11.91 14.12
N ARG A 314 29.10 12.95 14.70
CA ARG A 314 30.01 12.80 15.84
C ARG A 314 29.30 12.48 17.16
N ILE A 315 28.00 12.80 17.25
CA ILE A 315 27.18 12.60 18.45
C ILE A 315 26.15 11.51 18.13
N PRO A 316 25.99 10.48 18.99
CA PRO A 316 24.99 9.44 18.78
C PRO A 316 23.57 10.03 18.85
N THR A 317 22.63 9.40 18.15
CA THR A 317 21.21 9.76 18.29
C THR A 317 20.67 9.22 19.62
N TYR A 318 19.60 9.84 20.15
CA TYR A 318 18.88 9.30 21.30
C TYR A 318 18.49 7.82 21.10
N THR A 319 18.00 7.49 19.90
CA THR A 319 17.70 6.11 19.48
C THR A 319 18.90 5.17 19.65
N ARG A 320 20.10 5.60 19.24
CA ARG A 320 21.31 4.78 19.36
C ARG A 320 21.69 4.55 20.82
N VAL A 321 21.67 5.62 21.63
CA VAL A 321 21.96 5.52 23.07
C VAL A 321 20.96 4.60 23.76
N PHE A 322 19.67 4.73 23.44
CA PHE A 322 18.60 3.87 23.97
C PHE A 322 18.81 2.41 23.59
N GLY A 323 19.05 2.11 22.30
CA GLY A 323 19.27 0.74 21.83
C GLY A 323 20.48 0.08 22.47
N ASP A 324 21.64 0.77 22.48
CA ASP A 324 22.87 0.28 23.12
C ASP A 324 22.63 0.02 24.63
N THR A 325 21.96 0.94 25.34
CA THR A 325 21.65 0.80 26.77
C THR A 325 20.68 -0.36 27.03
N MET A 326 19.65 -0.54 26.21
CA MET A 326 18.69 -1.64 26.35
C MET A 326 19.38 -3.00 26.23
N VAL A 327 20.28 -3.14 25.26
CA VAL A 327 21.07 -4.36 25.06
C VAL A 327 21.96 -4.62 26.28
N GLU A 328 22.69 -3.62 26.77
CA GLU A 328 23.51 -3.75 27.98
C GLU A 328 22.71 -4.15 29.24
N CYS A 329 21.45 -3.71 29.35
CA CYS A 329 20.56 -4.14 30.42
C CYS A 329 20.12 -5.59 30.22
N ALA A 330 19.73 -5.98 29.01
CA ALA A 330 19.26 -7.33 28.69
C ALA A 330 20.36 -8.40 28.82
N GLU A 331 21.63 -8.03 28.65
CA GLU A 331 22.79 -8.91 28.94
C GLU A 331 22.88 -9.29 30.44
N LYS A 332 22.29 -8.49 31.33
CA LYS A 332 22.37 -8.67 32.79
C LYS A 332 21.05 -9.18 33.40
N ASP A 333 19.93 -9.04 32.70
CA ASP A 333 18.61 -9.44 33.16
C ASP A 333 17.80 -10.09 32.04
N GLU A 334 17.69 -11.42 32.09
CA GLU A 334 16.92 -12.25 31.15
C GLU A 334 15.41 -11.96 31.17
N LYS A 335 14.91 -11.19 32.15
CA LYS A 335 13.50 -10.78 32.21
C LYS A 335 13.16 -9.63 31.27
N ILE A 336 14.16 -8.98 30.70
CA ILE A 336 13.95 -7.85 29.80
C ILE A 336 13.53 -8.34 28.42
N VAL A 337 12.36 -7.87 27.95
CA VAL A 337 11.83 -8.17 26.62
C VAL A 337 11.58 -6.88 25.85
N ALA A 338 12.19 -6.77 24.68
CA ALA A 338 11.98 -5.65 23.76
C ALA A 338 10.79 -5.94 22.83
N VAL A 339 9.86 -4.99 22.72
CA VAL A 339 8.72 -5.05 21.81
C VAL A 339 8.73 -3.81 20.93
N THR A 340 8.67 -4.00 19.61
CA THR A 340 8.60 -2.90 18.63
C THR A 340 7.42 -3.10 17.68
N ALA A 341 6.72 -2.02 17.36
CA ALA A 341 5.59 -2.03 16.45
C ALA A 341 6.07 -1.82 15.00
N ALA A 342 6.70 -2.86 14.43
CA ALA A 342 7.22 -2.87 13.05
C ALA A 342 8.25 -1.77 12.71
N MET A 343 8.94 -1.20 13.70
CA MET A 343 9.93 -0.13 13.52
C MET A 343 11.31 -0.41 14.16
N PRO A 344 11.90 -1.61 14.04
CA PRO A 344 13.17 -1.91 14.72
C PRO A 344 14.29 -0.92 14.35
N GLU A 345 14.46 -0.55 13.08
CA GLU A 345 15.51 0.39 12.68
C GLU A 345 15.24 1.83 13.16
N GLY A 346 13.97 2.20 13.37
CA GLY A 346 13.58 3.52 13.84
C GLY A 346 13.67 3.67 15.36
N THR A 347 13.48 2.57 16.10
CA THR A 347 13.50 2.54 17.57
C THR A 347 14.85 2.17 18.17
N GLY A 348 15.80 1.68 17.35
CA GLY A 348 17.14 1.28 17.79
C GLY A 348 17.18 -0.14 18.31
#